data_AF-A0A4Y6GR59-F1
#
_entry.id   AF-A0A4Y6GR59-F1
#
_cell.length_a   1.000
_cell.length_b   1.000
_cell.length_c   1.000
_cell.angle_alpha   90.00
_cell.angle_beta   90.00
_cell.angle_gamma   90.00
#
_symmetry.space_group_name_H-M   'P 1'
#
loop_
_entity.id
_entity.type
_entity.pdbx_description
1 polymer ?
#
loop_
_entity_poly.entity_id
_entity_poly.type
_entity_poly.pdbx_seq_one_letter_code
_entity_poly.pdbx_strand_id
1 'polypeptide(L)'
;PLRSEYEIVQLKNEKFRIIITKIPYNIRKSAIVESISKLDKENAVEGISDLRDESNRDGIRIVTDIKKGFNPEVVLNKLFKKSSLLTKFSVNMVALVNTQPKLLTLKDVLDVYLEHQKEVLTRELNFDLKKAQDSIHILEGLLVATNNIDDVVALIKSSSSDEVASKKL
;
A
#
# COMPACT_ATOMS: atom_id res chain seq x y z
N PRO A 1 18.78 -0.35 -10.07
CA PRO A 1 18.08 -1.05 -11.18
C PRO A 1 17.28 -2.20 -10.59
N LEU A 2 16.04 -2.39 -11.04
CA LEU A 2 15.21 -3.51 -10.60
C LEU A 2 15.54 -4.73 -11.46
N ARG A 3 15.92 -5.82 -10.81
CA ARG A 3 16.30 -7.08 -11.47
C ARG A 3 15.36 -8.19 -11.02
N SER A 4 15.01 -9.05 -11.97
CA SER A 4 14.25 -10.27 -11.69
C SER A 4 15.06 -11.25 -10.84
N GLU A 5 14.42 -11.91 -9.88
CA GLU A 5 15.02 -13.05 -9.19
C GLU A 5 14.94 -14.27 -10.11
N TYR A 6 16.03 -15.03 -10.15
CA TYR A 6 16.16 -16.19 -11.03
C TYR A 6 16.97 -17.30 -10.37
N GLU A 7 16.77 -18.50 -10.88
CA GLU A 7 17.52 -19.71 -10.54
C GLU A 7 17.99 -20.38 -11.83
N ILE A 8 19.22 -20.88 -11.85
CA ILE A 8 19.74 -21.69 -12.95
C ILE A 8 19.80 -23.14 -12.47
N VAL A 9 19.03 -24.00 -13.11
CA VAL A 9 18.96 -25.43 -12.81
C VAL A 9 19.64 -26.21 -13.93
N GLN A 10 20.59 -27.06 -13.58
CA GLN A 10 21.18 -28.01 -14.53
C GLN A 10 20.26 -29.22 -14.71
N LEU A 11 19.93 -29.53 -15.96
CA LEU A 11 19.13 -30.67 -16.36
C LEU A 11 20.04 -31.83 -16.82
N LYS A 12 19.45 -33.00 -17.01
CA LYS A 12 20.12 -34.15 -17.63
C LYS A 12 20.59 -33.79 -19.05
N ASN A 13 21.70 -34.39 -19.49
CA ASN A 13 22.31 -34.20 -20.82
C ASN A 13 22.92 -32.81 -21.08
N GLU A 14 23.52 -32.18 -20.06
CA GLU A 14 24.20 -30.88 -20.17
C GLU A 14 23.28 -29.74 -20.66
N LYS A 15 21.98 -29.89 -20.43
CA LYS A 15 21.01 -28.82 -20.66
C LYS A 15 20.88 -27.99 -19.40
N PHE A 16 20.54 -26.71 -19.57
CA PHE A 16 20.30 -25.80 -18.45
C PHE A 16 18.91 -25.20 -18.57
N ARG A 17 18.38 -24.77 -17.44
CA ARG A 17 17.09 -24.11 -17.33
C ARG A 17 17.24 -22.85 -16.49
N ILE A 18 16.73 -21.74 -16.99
CA ILE A 18 16.61 -20.49 -16.25
C ILE A 18 15.17 -20.38 -15.78
N ILE A 19 14.98 -20.26 -14.48
CA ILE A 19 13.67 -20.11 -13.85
C ILE A 19 13.60 -18.71 -13.25
N ILE A 20 12.60 -17.93 -13.62
CA ILE A 20 12.40 -16.57 -13.12
C ILE A 20 11.25 -16.61 -12.14
N THR A 21 11.52 -16.23 -10.90
CA THR A 21 10.59 -16.35 -9.76
C THR A 21 9.94 -15.02 -9.38
N LYS A 22 10.62 -13.90 -9.66
CA LYS A 22 10.08 -12.54 -9.45
C LYS A 22 10.45 -11.64 -10.61
N ILE A 23 9.59 -10.68 -10.91
CA ILE A 23 9.77 -9.73 -12.02
C ILE A 23 9.83 -8.28 -11.49
N PRO A 24 10.35 -7.32 -12.26
CA PRO A 24 10.45 -5.94 -11.84
C PRO A 24 9.06 -5.31 -11.63
N TYR A 25 9.00 -4.32 -10.73
CA TYR A 25 7.78 -3.57 -10.44
C TYR A 25 7.19 -2.93 -11.71
N ASN A 26 5.85 -2.93 -11.79
CA ASN A 26 5.06 -2.37 -12.90
C ASN A 26 5.34 -2.98 -14.29
N ILE A 27 5.94 -4.18 -14.35
CA ILE A 27 6.08 -4.95 -15.59
C ILE A 27 5.07 -6.09 -15.60
N ARG A 28 4.34 -6.24 -16.71
CA ARG A 28 3.44 -7.38 -16.90
C ARG A 28 4.24 -8.62 -17.23
N LYS A 29 3.90 -9.75 -16.60
CA LYS A 29 4.49 -11.05 -16.89
C LYS A 29 4.38 -11.44 -18.38
N SER A 30 3.20 -11.25 -18.97
CA SER A 30 2.95 -11.55 -20.39
C SER A 30 3.90 -10.76 -21.30
N ALA A 31 4.14 -9.49 -21.01
CA ALA A 31 5.07 -8.65 -21.78
C ALA A 31 6.52 -9.18 -21.72
N ILE A 32 6.95 -9.73 -20.58
CA ILE A 32 8.26 -10.39 -20.47
C ILE A 32 8.30 -11.63 -21.36
N VAL A 33 7.30 -12.51 -21.26
CA VAL A 33 7.24 -13.75 -22.06
C VAL A 33 7.22 -13.44 -23.57
N GLU A 34 6.40 -12.48 -23.99
CA GLU A 34 6.35 -11.99 -25.38
C GLU A 34 7.69 -11.42 -25.83
N SER A 35 8.35 -10.61 -24.99
CA SER A 35 9.67 -10.05 -25.31
C SER A 35 10.72 -11.14 -25.51
N ILE A 36 10.74 -12.17 -24.66
CA ILE A 36 11.70 -13.27 -24.77
C ILE A 36 11.41 -14.11 -26.02
N SER A 37 10.14 -14.41 -26.30
CA SER A 37 9.74 -15.13 -27.52
C SER A 37 10.12 -14.36 -28.79
N LYS A 38 9.96 -13.03 -28.79
CA LYS A 38 10.41 -12.18 -29.90
C LYS A 38 11.93 -12.23 -30.07
N LEU A 39 12.70 -12.17 -28.98
CA LEU A 39 14.16 -12.23 -29.02
C LEU A 39 14.69 -13.57 -29.55
N ASP A 40 13.98 -14.67 -29.29
CA ASP A 40 14.28 -15.99 -29.86
C ASP A 40 13.96 -16.02 -31.37
N LYS A 41 12.77 -15.57 -31.77
CA LYS A 41 12.35 -15.52 -33.20
C LYS A 41 13.25 -14.66 -34.08
N GLU A 42 13.73 -13.54 -33.55
CA GLU A 42 14.63 -12.62 -34.27
C GLU A 42 16.10 -13.05 -34.21
N ASN A 43 16.41 -14.20 -33.59
CA ASN A 43 17.77 -14.65 -33.27
C ASN A 43 18.62 -13.59 -32.54
N ALA A 44 17.97 -12.63 -31.88
CA ALA A 44 18.65 -11.59 -31.11
C ALA A 44 19.30 -12.14 -29.84
N VAL A 45 18.77 -13.25 -29.32
CA VAL A 45 19.33 -14.04 -28.22
C VAL A 45 19.35 -15.52 -28.63
N GLU A 46 20.51 -15.99 -29.07
CA GLU A 46 20.71 -17.41 -29.35
C GLU A 46 20.80 -18.24 -28.05
N GLY A 47 20.41 -19.51 -28.16
CA GLY A 47 20.54 -20.48 -27.08
C GLY A 47 19.25 -20.75 -26.32
N ILE A 48 18.15 -20.08 -26.64
CA ILE A 48 16.81 -20.44 -26.11
C ILE A 48 16.32 -21.68 -26.87
N SER A 49 15.89 -22.69 -26.13
CA SER A 49 15.31 -23.93 -26.65
C SER A 49 13.80 -23.94 -26.54
N ASP A 50 13.28 -23.51 -25.39
CA ASP A 50 11.84 -23.44 -25.12
C ASP A 50 11.57 -22.38 -24.06
N LEU A 51 10.38 -21.79 -24.10
CA LEU A 51 9.90 -20.79 -23.15
C LEU A 51 8.49 -21.15 -22.69
N ARG A 52 8.32 -21.34 -21.39
CA ARG A 52 7.04 -21.70 -20.77
C ARG A 52 6.72 -20.80 -19.61
N ASP A 53 5.44 -20.45 -19.49
CA ASP A 53 4.91 -19.76 -18.33
C ASP A 53 4.19 -20.76 -17.43
N GLU A 54 4.88 -21.18 -16.36
CA GLU A 54 4.39 -22.14 -15.36
C GLU A 54 3.84 -21.42 -14.12
N SER A 55 3.55 -20.12 -14.22
CA SER A 55 3.06 -19.34 -13.09
C SER A 55 1.63 -19.76 -12.72
N ASN A 56 1.36 -19.81 -11.43
CA ASN A 56 0.06 -20.16 -10.88
C ASN A 56 -0.42 -19.02 -9.94
N ARG A 57 -1.43 -19.32 -9.10
CA ARG A 57 -1.94 -18.36 -8.11
C ARG A 57 -0.93 -18.05 -6.99
N ASP A 58 -0.01 -18.98 -6.73
CA ASP A 58 0.95 -18.91 -5.62
C ASP A 58 2.24 -18.15 -5.99
N GLY A 59 2.54 -18.02 -7.29
CA GLY A 59 3.73 -17.30 -7.70
C GLY A 59 3.98 -17.23 -9.20
N ILE A 60 4.97 -16.39 -9.55
CA ILE A 60 5.48 -16.26 -10.91
C ILE A 60 6.55 -17.31 -11.14
N ARG A 61 6.45 -18.02 -12.25
CA ARG A 61 7.43 -19.01 -12.69
C ARG A 61 7.54 -19.01 -14.20
N ILE A 62 8.48 -18.23 -14.73
CA ILE A 62 8.80 -18.25 -16.17
C ILE A 62 9.99 -19.17 -16.36
N VAL A 63 9.84 -20.19 -17.19
CA VAL A 63 10.84 -21.23 -17.42
C VAL A 63 11.39 -21.10 -18.84
N THR A 64 12.69 -20.90 -18.94
CA THR A 64 13.42 -20.84 -20.20
C THR A 64 14.44 -21.97 -20.26
N ASP A 65 14.23 -22.92 -21.16
CA ASP A 65 15.18 -24.01 -21.41
C ASP A 65 16.27 -23.54 -22.37
N ILE A 66 17.52 -23.93 -22.09
CA ILE A 66 18.70 -23.53 -22.84
C ILE A 66 19.20 -24.68 -23.71
N LYS A 67 19.55 -24.38 -24.96
CA LYS A 67 20.14 -25.31 -25.93
C LYS A 67 21.49 -25.83 -25.43
N LYS A 68 21.81 -27.08 -25.77
CA LYS A 68 23.11 -27.69 -25.43
C LYS A 68 24.25 -26.88 -26.05
N GLY A 69 25.34 -26.69 -25.30
CA GLY A 69 26.53 -25.95 -25.74
C GLY A 69 26.45 -24.43 -25.53
N PHE A 70 25.31 -23.90 -25.06
CA PHE A 70 25.20 -22.51 -24.67
C PHE A 70 25.42 -22.36 -23.16
N ASN A 71 26.21 -21.35 -22.78
CA ASN A 71 26.39 -21.00 -21.38
C ASN A 71 25.13 -20.26 -20.88
N PRO A 72 24.41 -20.77 -19.85
CA PRO A 72 23.17 -20.17 -19.36
C PRO A 72 23.38 -18.76 -18.81
N GLU A 73 24.54 -18.45 -18.22
CA GLU A 73 24.83 -17.10 -17.70
C GLU A 73 24.97 -16.08 -18.82
N VAL A 74 25.56 -16.48 -19.96
CA VAL A 74 25.69 -15.61 -21.14
C VAL A 74 24.32 -15.32 -21.74
N VAL A 75 23.47 -16.33 -21.86
CA VAL A 75 22.09 -16.16 -22.34
C VAL A 75 21.30 -15.26 -21.39
N LEU A 76 21.39 -15.50 -20.08
CA LEU A 76 20.73 -14.68 -19.07
C LEU A 76 21.16 -13.21 -19.13
N ASN A 77 22.46 -12.95 -19.28
CA ASN A 77 22.98 -11.59 -19.41
C ASN A 77 22.47 -10.89 -20.68
N LYS A 78 22.35 -11.62 -21.80
CA LYS A 78 21.71 -11.10 -23.02
C LYS A 78 20.23 -10.79 -22.79
N LEU A 79 19.51 -11.68 -22.09
CA LEU A 79 18.11 -11.46 -21.72
C LEU A 79 17.96 -10.23 -20.83
N PHE A 80 18.80 -10.02 -19.81
CA PHE A 80 18.75 -8.80 -19.00
C PHE A 80 18.97 -7.52 -19.81
N LYS A 81 19.81 -7.55 -20.84
CA LYS A 81 20.09 -6.37 -21.66
C LYS A 81 18.99 -6.06 -22.68
N LYS A 82 18.34 -7.10 -23.22
CA LYS A 82 17.41 -6.98 -24.36
C LYS A 82 15.94 -7.17 -24.01
N SER A 83 15.62 -7.64 -22.81
CA SER A 83 14.25 -7.85 -22.33
C SER A 83 13.93 -6.96 -21.12
N SER A 84 12.68 -6.99 -20.65
CA SER A 84 12.23 -6.26 -19.46
C SER A 84 12.57 -6.96 -18.13
N LEU A 85 13.49 -7.93 -18.11
CA LEU A 85 13.92 -8.62 -16.87
C LEU A 85 14.81 -7.75 -15.96
N LEU A 86 15.45 -6.74 -16.54
CA LEU A 86 16.22 -5.72 -15.83
C LEU A 86 15.72 -4.35 -16.29
N THR A 87 15.17 -3.57 -15.37
CA THR A 87 14.64 -2.23 -15.68
C THR A 87 15.25 -1.19 -14.76
N LYS A 88 15.28 0.06 -15.23
CA LYS A 88 15.60 1.20 -14.37
C LYS A 88 14.30 1.74 -13.81
N PHE A 89 14.24 1.89 -12.50
CA PHE A 89 13.15 2.59 -11.85
C PHE A 89 13.65 3.97 -11.44
N SER A 90 13.16 4.99 -12.14
CA SER A 90 13.45 6.38 -11.83
C SER A 90 12.38 6.89 -10.87
N VAL A 91 12.79 7.31 -9.68
CA VAL A 91 11.87 7.85 -8.69
C VAL A 91 11.60 9.32 -9.01
N ASN A 92 10.33 9.70 -9.12
CA ASN A 92 9.90 11.10 -9.23
C ASN A 92 8.83 11.38 -8.18
N MET A 93 9.22 11.90 -7.03
CA MET A 93 8.31 12.13 -5.88
C MET A 93 7.63 13.49 -6.01
N VAL A 94 6.66 13.60 -6.91
CA VAL A 94 5.80 14.79 -7.03
C VAL A 94 4.46 14.53 -6.38
N ALA A 95 4.02 15.42 -5.50
CA ALA A 95 2.73 15.35 -4.83
C ALA A 95 2.10 16.74 -4.66
N LEU A 96 0.81 16.78 -4.36
CA LEU A 96 0.11 18.00 -3.99
C LEU A 96 0.30 18.26 -2.50
N VAL A 97 0.93 19.37 -2.15
CA VAL A 97 1.03 19.85 -0.76
C VAL A 97 0.30 21.18 -0.70
N ASN A 98 -0.77 21.25 0.10
CA ASN A 98 -1.66 22.41 0.19
C ASN A 98 -2.11 22.88 -1.21
N THR A 99 -2.68 21.94 -1.97
CA THR A 99 -3.19 22.11 -3.35
C THR A 99 -2.18 22.56 -4.41
N GLN A 100 -0.89 22.62 -4.08
CA GLN A 100 0.18 22.98 -5.02
C GLN A 100 1.08 21.76 -5.34
N PRO A 101 1.40 21.51 -6.62
CA PRO A 101 2.33 20.45 -6.99
C PRO A 101 3.74 20.80 -6.56
N LYS A 102 4.37 19.92 -5.79
CA LYS A 102 5.76 20.06 -5.34
C LYS A 102 6.53 18.79 -5.59
N LEU A 103 7.79 18.94 -6.01
CA LEU A 103 8.78 17.87 -5.96
C LEU A 103 9.27 17.76 -4.52
N LEU A 104 9.17 16.58 -3.94
CA LEU A 104 9.47 16.32 -2.54
C LEU A 104 10.68 15.40 -2.41
N THR A 105 11.46 15.59 -1.36
CA THR A 105 12.41 14.60 -0.88
C THR A 105 11.71 13.62 0.07
N LEU A 106 12.37 12.50 0.42
CA LEU A 106 11.81 11.56 1.39
C LEU A 106 11.54 12.22 2.74
N LYS A 107 12.41 13.13 3.17
CA LYS A 107 12.23 13.89 4.41
C LYS A 107 10.96 14.76 4.33
N ASP A 108 10.77 15.48 3.24
CA ASP A 108 9.60 16.35 3.07
C ASP A 108 8.29 15.56 3.10
N VAL A 109 8.27 14.36 2.51
CA VAL A 109 7.09 13.46 2.57
C VAL A 109 6.77 13.07 4.01
N LEU A 110 7.79 12.70 4.80
CA LEU A 110 7.61 12.32 6.20
C LEU A 110 7.16 13.50 7.05
N ASP A 111 7.73 14.69 6.83
CA ASP A 111 7.36 15.92 7.52
C ASP A 111 5.88 16.28 7.23
N VAL A 112 5.45 16.24 5.97
CA VAL A 112 4.05 16.49 5.58
C VAL A 112 3.10 15.45 6.19
N TYR A 113 3.49 14.18 6.19
CA TYR A 113 2.69 13.12 6.83
C TYR A 113 2.54 13.35 8.34
N LEU A 114 3.63 13.72 9.03
CA LEU A 114 3.62 13.94 10.47
C LEU A 114 2.77 15.15 10.87
N GLU A 115 2.82 16.24 10.11
CA GLU A 115 1.94 17.38 10.31
C GLU A 115 0.47 17.01 10.11
N HIS A 116 0.15 16.21 9.10
CA HIS A 116 -1.22 15.71 8.92
C HIS A 116 -1.67 14.83 10.09
N GLN A 117 -0.81 13.94 10.60
CA GLN A 117 -1.13 13.11 11.78
C GLN A 117 -1.41 13.95 13.02
N LYS A 118 -0.65 15.03 13.26
CA LYS A 118 -0.92 15.97 14.36
C LYS A 118 -2.30 16.62 14.21
N GLU A 119 -2.68 17.03 13.01
CA GLU A 119 -3.99 17.64 12.75
C GLU A 119 -5.13 16.64 13.04
N VAL A 120 -5.00 15.40 12.55
CA VAL A 120 -5.97 14.32 12.78
C VAL A 120 -6.12 14.05 14.28
N LEU A 121 -5.00 13.87 14.99
CA LEU A 121 -5.03 13.61 16.44
C LEU A 121 -5.63 14.80 17.21
N THR A 122 -5.29 16.03 16.83
CA THR A 122 -5.86 17.23 17.47
C THR A 122 -7.38 17.30 17.27
N ARG A 123 -7.87 16.93 16.09
CA ARG A 123 -9.32 16.86 15.81
C ARG A 123 -10.02 15.80 16.65
N GLU A 124 -9.42 14.63 16.79
CA GLU A 124 -9.93 13.55 17.64
C GLU A 124 -9.99 13.98 19.10
N LEU A 125 -8.89 14.51 19.64
CA LEU A 125 -8.84 14.98 21.02
C LEU A 125 -9.85 16.11 21.31
N ASN A 126 -10.05 17.03 20.37
CA ASN A 126 -11.05 18.08 20.52
C ASN A 126 -12.49 17.54 20.50
N PHE A 127 -12.74 16.49 19.71
CA PHE A 127 -14.03 15.81 19.70
C PHE A 127 -14.31 15.14 21.05
N ASP A 128 -13.34 14.40 21.58
CA ASP A 128 -13.45 13.72 22.88
C ASP A 128 -13.58 14.72 24.03
N LEU A 129 -12.80 15.80 24.00
CA LEU A 129 -12.88 16.89 24.97
C LEU A 129 -14.30 17.48 25.01
N LYS A 130 -14.88 17.77 23.85
CA LYS A 130 -16.24 18.32 23.77
C LYS A 130 -17.27 17.35 24.34
N LYS A 131 -17.18 16.06 24.00
CA LYS A 131 -18.07 15.03 24.54
C LYS A 131 -17.95 14.89 26.05
N ALA A 132 -16.74 14.98 26.59
CA ALA A 132 -16.49 14.96 28.03
C ALA A 132 -17.07 16.21 28.72
N GLN A 133 -16.91 17.41 28.13
CA GLN A 133 -17.49 18.65 28.63
C GLN A 133 -19.02 18.62 28.66
N ASP A 134 -19.66 18.14 27.58
CA ASP A 134 -21.11 17.99 27.51
C ASP A 134 -21.62 17.02 28.61
N SER A 135 -20.85 15.96 28.89
CA SER A 135 -21.17 14.99 29.95
C SER A 135 -21.00 15.61 31.34
N ILE A 136 -19.94 16.37 31.57
CA ILE A 136 -19.69 17.10 32.84
C ILE A 136 -20.83 18.07 33.11
N HIS A 137 -21.26 18.83 32.10
CA HIS A 137 -22.35 19.80 32.26
C HIS A 137 -23.66 19.16 32.75
N ILE A 138 -24.02 18.00 32.19
CA ILE A 138 -25.19 17.22 32.64
C ILE A 138 -24.99 16.73 34.07
N LEU A 139 -23.82 16.18 34.39
CA LEU A 139 -23.52 15.67 35.73
C LEU A 139 -23.54 16.75 36.80
N GLU A 140 -23.05 17.96 36.51
CA GLU A 140 -23.11 19.12 37.41
C GLU A 140 -24.57 19.51 37.70
N GLY A 141 -25.42 19.56 36.68
CA GLY A 141 -26.86 19.81 36.86
C GLY A 141 -27.53 18.75 37.74
N LEU A 142 -27.23 17.47 37.50
CA LEU A 142 -27.74 16.36 38.33
C LEU A 142 -27.22 16.42 39.77
N LEU A 143 -25.97 16.84 39.98
CA LEU A 143 -25.40 17.00 41.33
C LEU A 143 -26.16 18.08 42.12
N VAL A 144 -26.41 19.24 41.50
CA VAL A 144 -27.20 20.31 42.12
C VAL A 144 -28.63 19.85 42.41
N ALA A 145 -29.26 19.14 41.46
CA ALA A 145 -30.60 18.60 41.65
C ALA A 145 -30.66 17.58 42.80
N THR A 146 -29.65 16.72 42.92
CA THR A 146 -29.55 15.71 43.99
C THR A 146 -29.39 16.35 45.36
N ASN A 147 -28.62 17.44 45.46
CA ASN A 147 -28.46 18.19 46.72
C ASN A 147 -29.74 18.90 47.18
N ASN A 148 -30.68 19.18 46.25
CA ASN A 148 -31.94 19.88 46.52
C ASN A 148 -33.16 19.01 46.15
N ILE A 149 -33.07 17.70 46.38
CA ILE A 149 -34.00 16.72 45.79
C ILE A 149 -35.47 16.96 46.16
N ASP A 150 -35.74 17.35 47.41
CA ASP A 150 -37.12 17.56 47.88
C ASP A 150 -37.76 18.78 47.20
N ASP A 151 -37.01 19.87 47.05
CA ASP A 151 -37.47 21.11 46.39
C ASP A 151 -37.70 20.89 44.89
N VAL A 152 -36.78 20.17 44.23
CA VAL A 152 -36.91 19.81 42.81
C VAL A 152 -38.16 18.94 42.59
N VAL A 153 -38.40 17.93 43.43
CA VAL A 153 -39.58 17.07 43.33
C VAL A 153 -40.88 17.84 43.59
N ALA A 154 -40.90 18.74 44.57
CA ALA A 154 -42.06 19.59 44.87
C ALA A 154 -42.39 20.52 43.68
N LEU A 155 -41.36 21.16 43.11
CA LEU A 155 -41.50 22.07 41.97
C LEU A 155 -42.01 21.33 40.72
N ILE A 156 -41.49 20.14 40.43
CA ILE A 156 -41.97 19.30 39.33
C ILE A 156 -43.44 18.91 39.55
N LYS A 157 -43.81 18.41 40.75
CA LYS A 157 -45.20 18.02 41.08
C LYS A 157 -46.20 19.17 41.02
N SER A 158 -45.75 20.40 41.31
CA SER A 158 -46.57 21.61 41.26
C SER A 158 -46.75 22.19 39.85
N SER A 159 -45.94 21.75 38.88
CA SER A 159 -45.95 22.28 37.52
C SER A 159 -46.99 21.56 36.65
N SER A 160 -47.68 22.31 35.79
CA SER A 160 -48.79 21.80 34.97
C SER A 160 -48.36 21.01 33.73
N SER A 161 -47.09 21.12 33.31
CA SER A 161 -46.51 20.39 32.19
C SER A 161 -44.97 20.37 32.26
N ASP A 162 -44.34 19.44 31.52
CA ASP A 162 -42.89 19.27 31.46
C ASP A 162 -42.16 20.54 30.99
N GLU A 163 -42.73 21.27 30.01
CA GLU A 163 -42.18 22.54 29.52
C GLU A 163 -42.18 23.63 30.60
N VAL A 164 -43.22 23.68 31.45
CA VAL A 164 -43.31 24.65 32.55
C VAL A 164 -42.32 24.28 33.67
N ALA A 165 -42.12 22.99 33.94
CA ALA A 165 -41.14 22.52 34.90
C ALA A 165 -39.70 22.82 34.43
N SER A 166 -39.38 22.53 33.17
CA SER A 166 -38.04 22.74 32.59
C SER A 166 -37.62 24.21 32.54
N LYS A 167 -38.55 25.17 32.46
CA LYS A 167 -38.24 26.61 32.51
C LYS A 167 -38.00 27.14 33.92
N LYS A 168 -38.48 26.43 34.95
CA LYS A 168 -38.40 26.83 36.35
C LYS A 168 -37.19 26.22 37.08
N LEU A 169 -36.59 25.17 36.50
CA LEU A 169 -35.32 24.56 36.90
C LEU A 169 -34.15 25.32 36.28
#